data_AF-A0A663N5Y1-F1
#
_entry.id   AF-A0A663N5Y1-F1
#
_cell.length_a   1.000
_cell.length_b   1.000
_cell.length_c   1.000
_cell.angle_alpha   90.00
_cell.angle_beta   90.00
_cell.angle_gamma   90.00
#
_symmetry.space_group_name_H-M   'P 1'
#
loop_
_entity.id
_entity.type
_entity.pdbx_description
1 polymer ?
#
loop_
_entity_poly.entity_id
_entity_poly.type
_entity_poly.pdbx_seq_one_letter_code
_entity_poly.pdbx_strand_id
1 'polypeptide(L)'
;MQFHFYDQKTAPYVRQSLKEIQIQSEIRGMNRMAEFSSQLMNSMTPVTRQEVLSLYRKIFQIAKKWQSASGQIEETIKEKEYIKNEARTLFRKNKDVTDPKLIKQCIEECEARIEIGLHYNIPYPRPIHLPPMGLAHKQGRTLRHQEKLRKISKPIYLKSHDEVS
;
A
#
# COMPACT_ATOMS: atom_id res chain seq x y z
N MET A 1 -40.85 -64.53 10.40
CA MET A 1 -39.89 -63.89 9.47
C MET A 1 -40.70 -62.90 8.62
N GLN A 2 -40.31 -61.68 8.29
CA GLN A 2 -39.15 -60.82 8.54
C GLN A 2 -39.59 -59.40 8.08
N PHE A 3 -39.12 -58.39 8.81
CA PHE A 3 -38.80 -56.99 8.45
C PHE A 3 -39.75 -56.09 7.63
N HIS A 4 -40.14 -54.99 8.31
CA HIS A 4 -40.05 -53.56 7.96
C HIS A 4 -40.47 -53.09 6.55
N PHE A 5 -41.16 -51.94 6.46
CA PHE A 5 -40.53 -50.73 5.91
C PHE A 5 -41.32 -49.45 6.25
N TYR A 6 -40.55 -48.39 6.45
CA TYR A 6 -40.86 -47.13 7.12
C TYR A 6 -41.83 -46.19 6.38
N ASP A 7 -42.53 -45.42 7.21
CA ASP A 7 -43.38 -44.26 6.91
C ASP A 7 -42.67 -43.21 6.02
N GLN A 8 -43.28 -42.90 4.88
CA GLN A 8 -42.78 -41.95 3.87
C GLN A 8 -43.05 -40.46 4.19
N LYS A 9 -43.59 -40.10 5.37
CA LYS A 9 -43.97 -38.71 5.67
C LYS A 9 -42.88 -37.80 6.28
N THR A 10 -41.65 -38.28 6.48
CA THR A 10 -40.57 -37.51 7.15
C THR A 10 -39.56 -36.84 6.22
N ALA A 11 -39.61 -37.10 4.91
CA ALA A 11 -38.60 -36.62 3.96
C ALA A 11 -38.52 -35.08 3.71
N PRO A 12 -39.61 -34.29 3.68
CA PRO A 12 -39.51 -32.88 3.32
C PRO A 12 -38.91 -32.01 4.44
N TYR A 13 -39.11 -32.38 5.71
CA TYR A 13 -38.63 -31.60 6.86
C TYR A 13 -37.11 -31.69 7.05
N VAL A 14 -36.52 -32.87 6.83
CA VAL A 14 -35.06 -33.08 6.96
C VAL A 14 -34.28 -32.36 5.85
N ARG A 15 -34.87 -32.25 4.65
CA ARG A 15 -34.23 -31.56 3.51
C ARG A 15 -34.27 -30.04 3.66
N GLN A 16 -35.27 -29.50 4.35
CA GLN A 16 -35.36 -28.08 4.69
C GLN A 16 -34.30 -27.71 5.73
N SER A 17 -34.14 -28.52 6.79
CA SER A 17 -33.18 -28.25 7.87
C SER A 17 -31.71 -28.35 7.42
N LEU A 18 -31.39 -29.29 6.52
CA LEU A 18 -30.03 -29.41 5.96
C LEU A 18 -29.63 -28.21 5.09
N LYS A 19 -30.59 -27.62 4.35
CA LYS A 19 -30.33 -26.38 3.58
C LYS A 19 -30.13 -25.18 4.50
N GLU A 20 -30.89 -25.08 5.58
CA GLU A 20 -30.72 -24.03 6.58
C GLU A 20 -29.37 -24.14 7.30
N ILE A 21 -28.92 -25.36 7.64
CA ILE A 21 -27.60 -25.60 8.25
C ILE A 21 -26.46 -25.20 7.30
N GLN A 22 -26.58 -25.53 6.00
CA GLN A 22 -25.60 -25.14 4.99
C GLN A 22 -25.51 -23.60 4.87
N ILE A 23 -26.65 -22.93 4.77
CA ILE A 23 -26.73 -21.45 4.68
C ILE A 23 -26.17 -20.79 5.95
N GLN A 24 -26.49 -21.33 7.13
CA GLN A 24 -25.94 -20.85 8.41
C GLN A 24 -24.42 -21.04 8.49
N SER A 25 -23.88 -22.11 7.92
CA SER A 25 -22.43 -22.36 7.85
C SER A 25 -21.72 -21.40 6.88
N GLU A 26 -22.35 -21.08 5.75
CA GLU A 26 -21.85 -20.13 4.75
C GLU A 26 -21.88 -18.69 5.27
N ILE A 27 -22.98 -18.26 5.90
CA ILE A 27 -23.10 -16.94 6.55
C ILE A 27 -22.09 -16.81 7.69
N ARG A 28 -21.90 -17.86 8.50
CA ARG A 28 -20.87 -17.88 9.56
C ARG A 28 -19.45 -17.86 9.00
N GLY A 29 -19.22 -18.39 7.80
CA GLY A 29 -17.94 -18.28 7.07
C GLY A 29 -17.68 -16.86 6.53
N MET A 30 -18.69 -16.25 5.91
CA MET A 30 -18.62 -14.88 5.40
C MET A 30 -18.45 -13.86 6.52
N ASN A 31 -19.15 -14.02 7.64
CA ASN A 31 -18.96 -13.18 8.83
C ASN A 31 -17.56 -13.34 9.43
N ARG A 32 -16.97 -14.55 9.42
CA ARG A 32 -15.58 -14.75 9.87
C ARG A 32 -14.55 -14.06 8.97
N MET A 33 -14.75 -14.07 7.65
CA MET A 33 -13.87 -13.36 6.72
C MET A 33 -14.05 -11.83 6.80
N ALA A 34 -15.28 -11.38 7.03
CA ALA A 34 -15.58 -9.96 7.27
C ALA A 34 -15.04 -9.47 8.61
N GLU A 35 -15.09 -10.30 9.66
CA GLU A 35 -14.46 -10.05 10.97
C GLU A 35 -12.93 -10.06 10.87
N PHE A 36 -12.33 -11.01 10.15
CA PHE A 36 -10.88 -11.02 9.93
C PHE A 36 -10.42 -9.78 9.15
N SER A 37 -11.22 -9.35 8.16
CA SER A 37 -10.97 -8.12 7.40
C SER A 37 -11.25 -6.84 8.22
N SER A 38 -12.22 -6.83 9.13
CA SER A 38 -12.52 -5.68 9.98
C SER A 38 -11.53 -5.54 11.14
N GLN A 39 -11.02 -6.65 11.65
CA GLN A 39 -9.98 -6.73 12.68
C GLN A 39 -8.60 -6.29 12.14
N LEU A 40 -8.35 -6.45 10.83
CA LEU A 40 -7.22 -5.84 10.13
C LEU A 40 -7.42 -4.34 9.80
N MET A 41 -8.64 -3.81 9.86
CA MET A 41 -8.97 -2.43 9.49
C MET A 41 -9.20 -1.48 10.68
N ASN A 42 -9.49 -1.99 11.88
CA ASN A 42 -9.84 -1.19 13.05
C ASN A 42 -8.79 -1.25 14.15
N SER A 43 -7.68 -0.54 13.97
CA SER A 43 -7.09 0.32 15.01
C SER A 43 -5.76 0.89 14.51
N MET A 44 -5.58 2.20 14.64
CA MET A 44 -4.23 2.74 14.79
C MET A 44 -3.63 2.15 16.06
N THR A 45 -2.89 1.05 15.90
CA THR A 45 -2.22 0.43 17.03
C THR A 45 -1.01 1.29 17.43
N PRO A 46 -0.62 1.32 18.72
CA PRO A 46 0.66 1.91 19.13
C PRO A 46 1.85 1.35 18.34
N VAL A 47 1.70 0.14 17.79
CA VAL A 47 2.67 -0.52 16.90
C VAL A 47 2.91 0.28 15.63
N THR A 48 1.87 0.79 14.95
CA THR A 48 2.03 1.61 13.73
C THR A 48 2.77 2.92 14.01
N ARG A 49 2.51 3.57 15.16
CA ARG A 49 3.25 4.77 15.54
C ARG A 49 4.73 4.48 15.81
N GLN A 50 5.02 3.36 16.47
CA GLN A 50 6.40 2.92 16.71
C GLN A 50 7.14 2.63 15.40
N GLU A 51 6.46 1.97 14.46
CA GLU A 51 6.97 1.67 13.12
C GLU A 51 7.33 2.94 12.35
N VAL A 52 6.41 3.91 12.28
CA VAL A 52 6.65 5.22 11.63
C VAL A 52 7.85 5.95 12.26
N LEU A 53 7.94 5.97 13.60
CA LEU A 53 9.07 6.62 14.29
C LEU A 53 10.39 5.87 14.10
N SER A 54 10.36 4.53 14.04
CA SER A 54 11.52 3.71 13.73
C SER A 54 12.02 4.01 12.33
N LEU A 55 11.11 4.08 11.35
CA LEU A 55 11.40 4.42 9.97
C LEU A 55 11.99 5.82 9.85
N TYR A 56 11.41 6.81 10.55
CA TYR A 56 11.95 8.17 10.61
C TYR A 56 13.41 8.16 11.11
N ARG A 57 13.69 7.47 12.23
CA ARG A 57 15.07 7.37 12.78
C ARG A 57 16.01 6.68 11.81
N LYS A 58 15.57 5.62 11.13
CA LYS A 58 16.35 4.90 10.11
C LYS A 58 16.81 5.84 9.00
N ILE A 59 15.96 6.75 8.53
CA ILE A 59 16.34 7.75 7.51
C ILE A 59 17.48 8.66 8.00
N PHE A 60 17.44 9.14 9.24
CA PHE A 60 18.52 9.97 9.78
C PHE A 60 19.82 9.19 9.97
N GLN A 61 19.74 7.89 10.28
CA GLN A 61 20.92 7.02 10.31
C GLN A 61 21.52 6.82 8.91
N ILE A 62 20.67 6.64 7.89
CA ILE A 62 21.09 6.58 6.49
C ILE A 62 21.76 7.90 6.10
N ALA A 63 21.13 9.04 6.37
CA ALA A 63 21.72 10.35 6.10
C ALA A 63 23.07 10.54 6.82
N LYS A 64 23.26 9.99 8.02
CA LYS A 64 24.56 10.07 8.71
C LYS A 64 25.65 9.27 7.99
N LYS A 65 25.32 8.06 7.54
CA LYS A 65 26.23 7.13 6.85
C LYS A 65 26.36 7.39 5.35
N TRP A 66 25.53 8.25 4.79
CA TRP A 66 25.48 8.54 3.37
C TRP A 66 26.82 9.05 2.85
N GLN A 67 27.19 8.63 1.64
CA GLN A 67 28.36 9.08 0.90
C GLN A 67 27.97 9.18 -0.57
N SER A 68 28.26 10.33 -1.19
CA SER A 68 27.93 10.54 -2.59
C SER A 68 28.71 9.57 -3.46
N ALA A 69 28.09 9.10 -4.54
CA ALA A 69 28.73 8.24 -5.53
C ALA A 69 29.95 8.90 -6.19
N SER A 70 30.01 10.24 -6.23
CA SER A 70 31.14 10.99 -6.75
C SER A 70 32.35 11.02 -5.82
N GLY A 71 32.17 10.68 -4.54
CA GLY A 71 33.18 10.84 -3.49
C GLY A 71 33.44 12.31 -3.10
N GLN A 72 32.74 13.28 -3.69
CA GLN A 72 32.93 14.69 -3.35
C GLN A 72 32.28 15.03 -2.01
N ILE A 73 33.02 15.78 -1.18
CA ILE A 73 32.56 16.18 0.16
C ILE A 73 31.38 17.14 0.05
N GLU A 74 31.42 18.10 -0.87
CA GLU A 74 30.35 19.08 -1.08
C GLU A 74 29.04 18.43 -1.51
N GLU A 75 29.09 17.51 -2.47
CA GLU A 75 27.92 16.75 -2.91
C GLU A 75 27.38 15.85 -1.80
N THR A 76 28.27 15.17 -1.07
CA THR A 76 27.87 14.38 0.10
C THR A 76 27.15 15.23 1.14
N ILE A 77 27.58 16.48 1.40
CA ILE A 77 26.90 17.39 2.33
C ILE A 77 25.51 17.76 1.80
N LYS A 78 25.41 18.19 0.52
CA LYS A 78 24.15 18.56 -0.12
C LYS A 78 23.14 17.41 -0.13
N GLU A 79 23.57 16.21 -0.47
CA GLU A 79 22.75 15.00 -0.46
C GLU A 79 22.26 14.65 0.94
N LYS A 80 23.13 14.74 1.94
CA LYS A 80 22.76 14.53 3.35
C LYS A 80 21.71 15.52 3.84
N GLU A 81 21.86 16.78 3.48
CA GLU A 81 20.89 17.82 3.80
C GLU A 81 19.57 17.58 3.08
N TYR A 82 19.62 17.18 1.81
CA TYR A 82 18.44 16.83 1.03
C TYR A 82 17.64 15.70 1.71
N ILE A 83 18.28 14.57 2.04
CA ILE A 83 17.62 13.43 2.71
C ILE A 83 16.92 13.89 4.00
N LYS A 84 17.60 14.70 4.83
CA LYS A 84 17.03 15.20 6.09
C LYS A 84 15.85 16.13 5.86
N ASN A 85 15.96 17.05 4.91
CA ASN A 85 14.93 18.06 4.65
C ASN A 85 13.70 17.44 3.99
N GLU A 86 13.90 16.52 3.05
CA GLU A 86 12.81 15.78 2.41
C GLU A 86 12.06 14.94 3.45
N ALA A 87 12.77 14.17 4.28
CA ALA A 87 12.17 13.38 5.36
C ALA A 87 11.35 14.26 6.33
N ARG A 88 11.90 15.41 6.77
CA ARG A 88 11.16 16.36 7.63
C ARG A 88 9.90 16.86 6.95
N THR A 89 10.00 17.22 5.68
CA THR A 89 8.89 17.80 4.91
C THR A 89 7.76 16.79 4.73
N LEU A 90 8.08 15.57 4.30
CA LEU A 90 7.09 14.52 4.04
C LEU A 90 6.44 13.99 5.32
N PHE A 91 7.20 13.75 6.38
CA PHE A 91 6.63 13.32 7.65
C PHE A 91 5.75 14.40 8.28
N ARG A 92 6.12 15.68 8.14
CA ARG A 92 5.29 16.80 8.61
C ARG A 92 4.02 16.97 7.77
N LYS A 93 4.09 16.72 6.47
CA LYS A 93 2.92 16.72 5.57
C LYS A 93 1.91 15.63 5.95
N ASN A 94 2.41 14.46 6.33
CA ASN A 94 1.57 13.31 6.68
C ASN A 94 1.16 13.27 8.18
N LYS A 95 1.45 14.33 8.96
CA LYS A 95 1.24 14.34 10.43
C LYS A 95 -0.23 14.16 10.83
N ASP A 96 -1.16 14.62 9.99
CA ASP A 96 -2.61 14.65 10.27
C ASP A 96 -3.32 13.43 9.63
N VAL A 97 -2.58 12.50 9.01
CA VAL A 97 -3.14 11.28 8.41
C VAL A 97 -3.54 10.32 9.52
N THR A 98 -4.83 10.04 9.61
CA THR A 98 -5.43 9.17 10.64
C THR A 98 -5.93 7.84 10.10
N ASP A 99 -6.16 7.73 8.78
CA ASP A 99 -6.60 6.49 8.14
C ASP A 99 -5.46 5.44 8.15
N PRO A 100 -5.64 4.27 8.82
CA PRO A 100 -4.63 3.22 8.86
C PRO A 100 -4.17 2.75 7.48
N LYS A 101 -5.06 2.74 6.48
CA LYS A 101 -4.71 2.33 5.11
C LYS A 101 -3.75 3.32 4.45
N LEU A 102 -4.01 4.61 4.63
CA LEU A 102 -3.14 5.67 4.10
C LEU A 102 -1.78 5.67 4.81
N ILE A 103 -1.77 5.47 6.13
CA ILE A 103 -0.50 5.37 6.89
C ILE A 103 0.35 4.22 6.38
N LYS A 104 -0.26 3.04 6.15
CA LYS A 104 0.46 1.89 5.58
C LYS A 104 1.02 2.21 4.19
N GLN A 105 0.24 2.85 3.33
CA GLN A 105 0.73 3.28 2.01
C GLN A 105 1.90 4.27 2.12
N CYS A 106 1.87 5.18 3.09
CA CYS A 106 2.98 6.11 3.34
C CYS A 106 4.24 5.38 3.85
N ILE A 107 4.09 4.34 4.67
CA ILE A 107 5.20 3.50 5.13
C ILE A 107 5.79 2.76 3.92
N GLU A 108 4.98 2.06 3.14
CA GLU A 108 5.41 1.32 1.95
C GLU A 108 6.10 2.24 0.92
N GLU A 109 5.56 3.45 0.67
CA GLU A 109 6.19 4.45 -0.18
C GLU A 109 7.58 4.84 0.35
N CYS A 110 7.69 5.08 1.65
CA CYS A 110 8.93 5.50 2.29
C CYS A 110 10.00 4.39 2.25
N GLU A 111 9.60 3.13 2.49
CA GLU A 111 10.49 1.98 2.37
C GLU A 111 11.00 1.80 0.94
N ALA A 112 10.11 1.89 -0.05
CA ALA A 112 10.49 1.81 -1.46
C ALA A 112 11.46 2.93 -1.87
N ARG A 113 11.27 4.15 -1.33
CA ARG A 113 12.22 5.26 -1.55
C ARG A 113 13.60 4.97 -0.97
N ILE A 114 13.64 4.45 0.27
CA ILE A 114 14.90 4.07 0.92
C ILE A 114 15.62 2.99 0.11
N GLU A 115 14.90 1.96 -0.33
CA GLU A 115 15.45 0.86 -1.09
C GLU A 115 16.06 1.33 -2.42
N ILE A 116 15.34 2.16 -3.17
CA ILE A 116 15.81 2.71 -4.45
C ILE A 116 17.00 3.65 -4.24
N GLY A 117 16.93 4.50 -3.21
CA GLY A 117 18.01 5.41 -2.88
C GLY A 117 19.31 4.67 -2.57
N LEU A 118 19.23 3.61 -1.76
CA LEU A 118 20.37 2.76 -1.42
C LEU A 118 20.86 1.92 -2.61
N HIS A 119 19.96 1.38 -3.43
CA HIS A 119 20.31 0.52 -4.55
C HIS A 119 21.06 1.29 -5.65
N TYR A 120 20.62 2.51 -5.98
CA TYR A 120 21.27 3.33 -7.00
C TYR A 120 22.29 4.33 -6.44
N ASN A 121 22.42 4.42 -5.12
CA ASN A 121 23.22 5.42 -4.43
C ASN A 121 22.90 6.86 -4.86
N ILE A 122 21.61 7.15 -5.05
CA ILE A 122 21.11 8.48 -5.47
C ILE A 122 19.96 8.85 -4.52
N PRO A 123 20.04 9.97 -3.78
CA PRO A 123 19.02 10.32 -2.80
C PRO A 123 17.80 11.00 -3.43
N TYR A 124 17.92 11.46 -4.68
CA TYR A 124 16.88 12.19 -5.38
C TYR A 124 15.86 11.24 -6.05
N PRO A 125 14.59 11.67 -6.18
CA PRO A 125 13.60 10.91 -6.92
C PRO A 125 14.00 10.80 -8.38
N ARG A 126 14.04 9.56 -8.88
CA ARG A 126 14.41 9.23 -10.26
C ARG A 126 13.33 9.75 -11.23
N PRO A 127 13.69 10.57 -12.23
CA PRO A 127 12.75 10.96 -13.28
C PRO A 127 12.19 9.72 -13.99
N ILE A 128 10.88 9.64 -14.15
CA ILE A 128 10.28 8.56 -14.94
C ILE A 128 10.49 8.90 -16.42
N HIS A 129 11.36 8.15 -17.10
CA HIS A 129 11.55 8.21 -18.55
C HIS A 129 10.37 7.56 -19.28
N LEU A 130 9.17 8.11 -19.07
CA LEU A 130 8.00 7.68 -19.81
C LEU A 130 7.91 8.58 -21.04
N PRO A 131 8.03 8.04 -22.26
CA PRO A 131 8.04 8.87 -23.47
C PRO A 131 6.85 9.84 -23.43
N PRO A 132 7.11 11.16 -23.51
CA PRO A 132 6.07 12.17 -23.56
C PRO A 132 5.48 12.11 -24.96
N MET A 133 4.52 11.20 -25.17
CA MET A 133 3.92 10.93 -26.46
C MET A 133 4.95 10.43 -27.50
N GLY A 134 4.90 9.14 -27.84
CA GLY A 134 5.32 8.74 -29.19
C GLY A 134 4.34 9.36 -30.21
N LEU A 135 4.44 10.67 -30.44
CA LEU A 135 3.86 11.46 -31.54
C LEU A 135 2.38 11.22 -31.90
N ALA A 136 1.49 10.86 -30.96
CA ALA A 136 0.05 10.85 -31.23
C ALA A 136 -0.57 12.23 -30.92
N HIS A 137 -1.28 12.79 -31.90
CA HIS A 137 -1.89 14.12 -31.88
C HIS A 137 -2.71 14.39 -30.61
N LYS A 138 -2.65 15.62 -30.08
CA LYS A 138 -3.20 16.08 -28.79
C LYS A 138 -4.73 15.98 -28.62
N GLN A 139 -5.45 15.31 -29.52
CA GLN A 139 -6.91 15.28 -29.53
C GLN A 139 -7.42 13.86 -29.82
N GLY A 140 -7.79 13.11 -28.78
CA GLY A 140 -8.41 11.80 -28.93
C GLY A 140 -8.85 11.16 -27.61
N ARG A 141 -9.97 10.41 -27.63
CA ARG A 141 -10.49 9.65 -26.46
C ARG A 141 -9.48 8.61 -25.93
N THR A 142 -8.54 8.18 -26.78
CA THR A 142 -7.40 7.30 -26.45
C THR A 142 -6.42 7.94 -25.46
N LEU A 143 -6.34 9.27 -25.37
CA LEU A 143 -5.47 9.98 -24.43
C LEU A 143 -5.93 9.81 -22.98
N ARG A 144 -7.24 9.89 -22.70
CA ARG A 144 -7.76 9.72 -21.33
C ARG A 144 -7.48 8.32 -20.77
N HIS A 145 -7.60 7.29 -21.63
CA HIS A 145 -7.27 5.93 -21.26
C HIS A 145 -5.77 5.78 -20.98
N GLN A 146 -4.91 6.33 -21.85
CA GLN A 146 -3.47 6.34 -21.63
C GLN A 146 -3.07 7.12 -20.38
N GLU A 147 -3.64 8.29 -20.11
CA GLU A 147 -3.41 9.04 -18.87
C GLU A 147 -3.82 8.24 -17.62
N LYS A 148 -4.94 7.53 -17.67
CA LYS A 148 -5.38 6.65 -16.59
C LYS A 148 -4.37 5.51 -16.37
N LEU A 149 -3.94 4.84 -17.44
CA LEU A 149 -2.89 3.82 -17.36
C LEU A 149 -1.60 4.40 -16.79
N ARG A 150 -1.19 5.61 -17.20
CA ARG A 150 0.00 6.30 -16.66
C ARG A 150 -0.12 6.55 -15.16
N LYS A 151 -1.28 7.01 -14.67
CA LYS A 151 -1.54 7.20 -13.24
C LYS A 151 -1.44 5.88 -12.47
N ILE A 152 -1.94 4.78 -13.05
CA ILE A 152 -1.89 3.45 -12.43
C ILE A 152 -0.47 2.87 -12.46
N SER A 153 0.29 3.11 -13.53
CA SER A 153 1.66 2.61 -13.71
C SER A 153 2.73 3.44 -12.98
N LYS A 154 2.35 4.48 -12.22
CA LYS A 154 3.34 5.23 -11.42
C LYS A 154 3.87 4.33 -10.31
N PRO A 155 5.20 4.28 -10.12
CA PRO A 155 5.77 3.49 -9.06
C PRO A 155 5.43 4.10 -7.70
N ILE A 156 5.30 3.23 -6.70
CA ILE A 156 4.81 3.59 -5.36
C ILE A 156 5.63 4.72 -4.70
N TYR A 157 6.95 4.73 -4.93
CA TYR A 157 7.88 5.69 -4.34
C TYR A 157 7.71 7.13 -4.85
N LEU A 158 6.95 7.38 -5.93
CA LEU A 158 6.79 8.73 -6.49
C LEU A 158 5.46 9.41 -6.09
N LYS A 159 4.60 8.71 -5.34
CA LYS A 159 3.22 9.16 -5.07
C LYS A 159 3.15 10.55 -4.39
N SER A 160 4.04 10.86 -3.45
CA SER A 160 4.04 12.15 -2.75
C SER A 160 4.73 13.32 -3.49
N HIS A 161 5.33 13.08 -4.68
CA HIS A 161 6.00 14.12 -5.48
C HIS A 161 5.05 14.85 -6.46
N ASP A 162 3.86 14.29 -6.73
CA ASP A 162 2.91 14.83 -7.72
C ASP A 162 2.11 16.06 -7.25
N GLU A 163 2.15 16.41 -5.96
CA GLU A 163 1.36 17.52 -5.41
C GLU A 163 2.07 18.89 -5.50
N VAL A 164 3.25 18.94 -6.12
CA VAL A 164 3.99 20.19 -6.38
C VAL A 164 3.88 20.51 -7.88
N SER A 165 2.81 21.19 -8.28
CA SER A 165 2.68 21.84 -9.60
C SER A 165 1.79 23.07 -9.50
#